data_AF-A0A948BR22-F1
#
_entry.id   AF-A0A948BR22-F1
#
_cell.length_a   1.000
_cell.length_b   1.000
_cell.length_c   1.000
_cell.angle_alpha   90.00
_cell.angle_beta   90.00
_cell.angle_gamma   90.00
#
_symmetry.space_group_name_H-M   'P 1'
#
loop_
_entity.id
_entity.type
_entity.pdbx_description
1 polymer ?
#
loop_
_entity_poly.entity_id
_entity_poly.type
_entity_poly.pdbx_seq_one_letter_code
_entity_poly.pdbx_strand_id
1 'polypeptide(L)'
;MGVLVSDFYNGYDSIECEQQKCLVHLIRDLNEVFLKNQLNLELKKIVIEFGILLRKIIATIDKFGLKKVHLNKHKKDVDKFYKNVISDKFESEHALSFQKRFVKYKSKLFLFLEKDNVSWNNNNAEYSIKPFAKWRKKVSKSLTKQNIENHLILLSILQTCKYQGIIFFEFLKSGEMSIFDYQ
;
A
#
# COMPACT_ATOMS: atom_id res chain seq x y z
N MET A 1 -6.51 11.63 15.40
CA MET A 1 -7.19 10.44 14.83
C MET A 1 -6.31 9.84 13.75
N GLY A 2 -5.93 8.57 13.87
CA GLY A 2 -5.06 7.89 12.90
C GLY A 2 -5.83 7.35 11.70
N VAL A 3 -5.15 7.17 10.56
CA VAL A 3 -5.68 6.51 9.35
C VAL A 3 -4.95 5.18 9.16
N LEU A 4 -5.70 4.10 9.01
CA LEU A 4 -5.13 2.79 8.71
C LEU A 4 -4.78 2.69 7.23
N VAL A 5 -3.49 2.60 6.90
CA VAL A 5 -3.04 2.29 5.53
C VAL A 5 -2.90 0.78 5.39
N SER A 6 -3.74 0.15 4.58
CA SER A 6 -3.80 -1.32 4.45
C SER A 6 -3.88 -1.78 3.00
N ASP A 7 -3.62 -3.06 2.77
CA ASP A 7 -3.94 -3.71 1.51
C ASP A 7 -5.44 -4.06 1.42
N PHE A 8 -5.79 -4.94 0.49
CA PHE A 8 -7.16 -5.38 0.25
C PHE A 8 -7.51 -6.68 0.99
N TYR A 9 -6.78 -7.05 2.04
CA TYR A 9 -7.16 -8.17 2.89
C TYR A 9 -8.48 -7.87 3.61
N ASN A 10 -9.46 -8.75 3.44
CA ASN A 10 -10.83 -8.55 3.93
C ASN A 10 -10.90 -8.39 5.45
N GLY A 11 -9.94 -8.94 6.21
CA GLY A 11 -9.90 -8.80 7.68
C GLY A 11 -9.74 -7.35 8.15
N TYR A 12 -9.24 -6.44 7.32
CA TYR A 12 -9.17 -5.01 7.65
C TYR A 12 -10.48 -4.26 7.41
N ASP A 13 -11.41 -4.82 6.63
CA ASP A 13 -12.62 -4.09 6.23
C ASP A 13 -13.60 -3.90 7.40
N SER A 14 -13.57 -4.79 8.39
CA SER A 14 -14.38 -4.74 9.62
C SER A 14 -13.85 -3.79 10.69
N ILE A 15 -12.64 -3.24 10.52
CA ILE A 15 -12.05 -2.31 11.49
C ILE A 15 -12.73 -0.95 11.35
N GLU A 16 -13.44 -0.53 12.38
CA GLU A 16 -14.09 0.78 12.48
C GLU A 16 -13.04 1.90 12.66
N CYS A 17 -12.42 2.28 11.55
CA CYS A 17 -11.53 3.42 11.47
C CYS A 17 -11.53 3.98 10.05
N GLU A 18 -10.98 5.18 9.89
CA GLU A 18 -10.70 5.71 8.57
C GLU A 18 -9.56 4.93 7.92
N GLN A 19 -9.75 4.54 6.66
CA GLN A 19 -8.85 3.65 5.97
C GLN A 19 -8.36 4.27 4.66
N GLN A 20 -7.09 4.09 4.38
CA GLN A 20 -6.47 4.33 3.08
C GLN A 20 -6.01 2.99 2.50
N LYS A 21 -6.65 2.52 1.44
CA LYS A 21 -6.20 1.31 0.72
C LYS A 21 -4.95 1.65 -0.09
N CYS A 22 -3.97 0.77 -0.03
CA CYS A 22 -2.69 0.90 -0.70
C CYS A 22 -2.88 0.85 -2.22
N LEU A 23 -2.59 1.95 -2.92
CA LEU A 23 -2.73 1.96 -4.38
C LEU A 23 -1.66 1.11 -5.07
N VAL A 24 -0.50 0.84 -4.45
CA VAL A 24 0.52 -0.04 -5.02
C VAL A 24 -0.01 -1.46 -5.22
N HIS A 25 -0.77 -1.99 -4.26
CA HIS A 25 -1.42 -3.30 -4.41
C HIS A 25 -2.46 -3.27 -5.54
N LEU A 26 -3.26 -2.21 -5.63
CA LEU A 26 -4.23 -2.07 -6.71
C LEU A 26 -3.57 -2.01 -8.09
N ILE A 27 -2.46 -1.27 -8.22
CA ILE A 27 -1.69 -1.16 -9.47
C ILE A 27 -1.09 -2.51 -9.86
N ARG A 28 -0.54 -3.27 -8.90
CA ARG A 28 0.00 -4.60 -9.16
C ARG A 28 -1.08 -5.53 -9.68
N ASP A 29 -2.22 -5.59 -9.01
CA ASP A 29 -3.35 -6.44 -9.42
C ASP A 29 -3.85 -6.05 -10.81
N LEU A 30 -4.02 -4.75 -11.10
CA LEU A 30 -4.40 -4.25 -12.42
C LEU A 30 -3.41 -4.66 -13.50
N ASN A 31 -2.10 -4.49 -13.25
CA ASN A 31 -1.06 -4.85 -14.21
C ASN A 31 -0.99 -6.36 -14.44
N GLU A 32 -1.08 -7.18 -13.39
CA GLU A 32 -1.07 -8.64 -13.53
C GLU A 32 -2.22 -9.16 -14.38
N VAL A 33 -3.43 -8.63 -14.15
CA VAL A 33 -4.61 -9.02 -14.94
C VAL A 33 -4.52 -8.46 -16.37
N PHE A 34 -4.04 -7.23 -16.55
CA PHE A 34 -3.87 -6.62 -17.87
C PHE A 34 -2.83 -7.35 -18.73
N LEU A 35 -1.69 -7.73 -18.15
CA LEU A 35 -0.63 -8.46 -18.87
C LEU A 35 -1.11 -9.81 -19.40
N LYS A 36 -2.05 -10.46 -18.71
CA LYS A 36 -2.66 -11.73 -19.14
C LYS A 36 -3.81 -11.53 -20.12
N ASN A 37 -4.34 -10.31 -20.27
CA ASN A 37 -5.55 -9.99 -21.01
C ASN A 37 -5.38 -8.73 -21.89
N GLN A 38 -4.25 -8.59 -22.59
CA GLN A 38 -3.86 -7.35 -23.27
C GLN A 38 -4.80 -6.92 -24.40
N LEU A 39 -5.56 -7.87 -24.97
CA LEU A 39 -6.56 -7.62 -26.01
C LEU A 39 -7.89 -7.10 -25.45
N ASN A 40 -8.08 -7.14 -24.12
CA ASN A 40 -9.28 -6.62 -23.48
C ASN A 40 -9.26 -5.08 -23.46
N LEU A 41 -10.05 -4.47 -24.36
CA LEU A 41 -10.12 -3.02 -24.53
C LEU A 41 -10.75 -2.30 -23.34
N GLU A 42 -11.69 -2.93 -22.64
CA GLU A 42 -12.32 -2.37 -21.44
C GLU A 42 -11.34 -2.28 -20.28
N LEU A 43 -10.59 -3.36 -20.04
CA LEU A 43 -9.53 -3.38 -19.04
C LEU A 43 -8.43 -2.38 -19.39
N LYS A 44 -8.06 -2.28 -20.67
CA LYS A 44 -7.12 -1.27 -21.16
C LYS A 44 -7.60 0.15 -20.85
N LYS A 45 -8.89 0.44 -21.06
CA LYS A 45 -9.50 1.74 -20.72
C LYS A 45 -9.34 2.05 -19.23
N ILE A 46 -9.73 1.12 -18.35
CA ILE A 46 -9.61 1.28 -16.89
C ILE A 46 -8.15 1.59 -16.49
N VAL A 47 -7.18 0.81 -17.00
CA VAL A 47 -5.75 0.98 -16.68
C VAL A 47 -5.23 2.34 -17.14
N ILE A 48 -5.58 2.77 -18.36
CA ILE A 48 -5.15 4.07 -18.90
C ILE A 48 -5.74 5.22 -18.10
N GLU A 49 -7.05 5.21 -17.84
CA GLU A 49 -7.71 6.29 -17.11
C GLU A 49 -7.19 6.41 -15.67
N PHE A 50 -7.03 5.27 -14.98
CA PHE A 50 -6.46 5.23 -13.64
C PHE A 50 -5.01 5.70 -13.63
N GLY A 51 -4.20 5.29 -14.62
CA GLY A 51 -2.80 5.70 -14.75
C GLY A 51 -2.64 7.21 -15.00
N ILE A 52 -3.50 7.81 -15.83
CA ILE A 52 -3.52 9.26 -16.07
C ILE A 52 -3.84 10.02 -14.78
N LEU A 53 -4.87 9.59 -14.05
CA LEU A 53 -5.25 10.18 -12.76
C LEU A 53 -4.08 10.12 -11.77
N LEU A 54 -3.51 8.93 -11.59
CA LEU A 54 -2.49 8.70 -10.59
C LEU A 54 -1.22 9.49 -10.88
N ARG A 55 -0.76 9.53 -12.13
CA ARG A 55 0.41 10.33 -12.55
C ARG A 55 0.23 11.82 -12.20
N LYS A 56 -0.98 12.36 -12.41
CA LYS A 56 -1.29 13.76 -12.09
C LYS A 56 -1.23 14.02 -10.58
N ILE A 57 -1.72 13.08 -9.77
CA ILE A 57 -1.65 13.16 -8.30
C ILE A 57 -0.21 13.03 -7.80
N ILE A 58 0.53 12.01 -8.26
CA ILE A 58 1.92 11.77 -7.86
C ILE A 58 2.81 12.98 -8.17
N ALA A 59 2.67 13.59 -9.35
CA ALA A 59 3.42 14.80 -9.68
C ALA A 59 3.18 15.96 -8.68
N THR A 60 1.99 16.04 -8.08
CA THR A 60 1.71 17.02 -7.03
C THR A 60 2.32 16.60 -5.69
N ILE A 61 2.31 15.31 -5.37
CA ILE A 61 2.98 14.76 -4.17
C ILE A 61 4.49 14.99 -4.26
N ASP A 62 5.12 14.71 -5.40
CA ASP A 62 6.57 14.88 -5.57
C ASP A 62 7.01 16.33 -5.37
N LYS A 63 6.16 17.29 -5.76
CA LYS A 63 6.44 18.71 -5.63
C LYS A 63 6.16 19.28 -4.23
N PHE A 64 5.11 18.81 -3.56
CA PHE A 64 4.57 19.47 -2.37
C PHE A 64 4.46 18.57 -1.13
N GLY A 65 4.78 17.28 -1.27
CA GLY A 65 4.53 16.26 -0.26
C GLY A 65 3.05 15.92 -0.10
N LEU A 66 2.75 15.17 0.96
CA LEU A 66 1.40 14.73 1.33
C LEU A 66 0.64 15.84 2.08
N LYS A 67 0.40 16.96 1.39
CA LYS A 67 -0.30 18.13 1.94
C LYS A 67 -1.67 18.30 1.30
N LYS A 68 -2.73 18.17 2.09
CA LYS A 68 -4.15 18.32 1.73
C LYS A 68 -4.40 19.58 0.91
N VAL A 69 -3.81 20.70 1.30
CA VAL A 69 -3.98 22.00 0.62
C VAL A 69 -3.62 21.93 -0.87
N HIS A 70 -2.64 21.11 -1.25
CA HIS A 70 -2.23 20.91 -2.64
C HIS A 70 -2.94 19.74 -3.31
N LEU A 71 -3.33 18.71 -2.54
CA LEU A 71 -3.92 17.48 -3.05
C LEU A 71 -5.44 17.56 -3.27
N ASN A 72 -6.16 18.39 -2.51
CA ASN A 72 -7.61 18.55 -2.62
C ASN A 72 -8.09 18.90 -4.04
N LYS A 73 -7.26 19.58 -4.84
CA LYS A 73 -7.57 19.91 -6.24
C LYS A 73 -7.85 18.67 -7.10
N HIS A 74 -7.30 17.51 -6.73
CA HIS A 74 -7.49 16.26 -7.45
C HIS A 74 -8.81 15.55 -7.14
N LYS A 75 -9.62 16.01 -6.17
CA LYS A 75 -10.95 15.43 -5.94
C LYS A 75 -11.82 15.47 -7.19
N LYS A 76 -11.77 16.60 -7.94
CA LYS A 76 -12.48 16.72 -9.22
C LYS A 76 -11.96 15.73 -10.28
N ASP A 77 -10.66 15.42 -10.26
CA ASP A 77 -10.07 14.44 -11.17
C ASP A 77 -10.52 13.02 -10.80
N VAL A 78 -10.57 12.70 -9.49
CA VAL A 78 -11.09 11.42 -8.97
C VAL A 78 -12.57 11.27 -9.32
N ASP A 79 -13.38 12.29 -9.11
CA ASP A 79 -14.80 12.27 -9.46
C ASP A 79 -15.02 12.05 -10.96
N LYS A 80 -14.19 12.67 -11.80
CA LYS A 80 -14.22 12.47 -13.25
C LYS A 80 -13.86 11.02 -13.62
N PHE A 81 -12.79 10.47 -13.03
CA PHE A 81 -12.43 9.06 -13.20
C PHE A 81 -13.59 8.12 -12.82
N TYR A 82 -14.21 8.35 -11.65
CA TYR A 82 -15.35 7.53 -11.24
C TYR A 82 -16.56 7.70 -12.15
N LYS A 83 -16.85 8.90 -12.65
CA LYS A 83 -17.92 9.11 -13.63
C LYS A 83 -17.66 8.29 -14.89
N ASN A 84 -16.46 8.36 -15.44
CA ASN A 84 -16.11 7.58 -16.64
C ASN A 84 -16.22 6.07 -16.38
N VAL A 85 -15.61 5.57 -15.31
CA VAL A 85 -15.56 4.13 -14.99
C VAL A 85 -16.92 3.58 -14.56
N ILE A 86 -17.78 4.36 -13.89
CA ILE A 86 -19.12 3.93 -13.44
C ILE A 86 -20.16 4.06 -14.55
N SER A 87 -20.07 5.09 -15.40
CA SER A 87 -21.04 5.29 -16.48
C SER A 87 -20.85 4.32 -17.64
N ASP A 88 -19.68 3.72 -17.77
CA ASP A 88 -19.43 2.66 -18.75
C ASP A 88 -20.13 1.35 -18.36
N LYS A 89 -20.79 0.73 -19.35
CA LYS A 89 -21.21 -0.67 -19.26
C LYS A 89 -20.04 -1.53 -19.74
N PHE A 90 -19.44 -2.28 -18.82
CA PHE A 90 -18.44 -3.28 -19.14
C PHE A 90 -19.10 -4.66 -19.30
N GLU A 91 -18.64 -5.42 -20.28
CA GLU A 91 -19.08 -6.80 -20.55
C GLU A 91 -18.06 -7.82 -20.04
N SER A 92 -16.78 -7.46 -20.01
CA SER A 92 -15.74 -8.38 -19.59
C SER A 92 -15.71 -8.58 -18.09
N GLU A 93 -15.55 -9.84 -17.67
CA GLU A 93 -15.51 -10.23 -16.25
C GLU A 93 -14.42 -9.46 -15.48
N HIS A 94 -13.24 -9.31 -16.09
CA HIS A 94 -12.13 -8.58 -15.48
C HIS A 94 -12.45 -7.09 -15.28
N ALA A 95 -13.02 -6.41 -16.28
CA ALA A 95 -13.38 -5.00 -16.15
C ALA A 95 -14.49 -4.79 -15.11
N LEU A 96 -15.51 -5.64 -15.12
CA LEU A 96 -16.60 -5.64 -14.12
C LEU A 96 -16.06 -5.87 -12.69
N SER A 97 -15.13 -6.80 -12.51
CA SER A 97 -14.49 -7.07 -11.22
C SER A 97 -13.74 -5.85 -10.69
N PHE A 98 -12.94 -5.19 -11.53
CA PHE A 98 -12.26 -3.95 -11.13
C PHE A 98 -13.23 -2.81 -10.88
N GLN A 99 -14.26 -2.63 -11.72
CA GLN A 99 -15.30 -1.62 -11.51
C GLN A 99 -15.96 -1.79 -10.13
N LYS A 100 -16.40 -3.01 -9.78
CA LYS A 100 -16.96 -3.34 -8.46
C LYS A 100 -15.97 -3.03 -7.33
N ARG A 101 -14.69 -3.35 -7.51
CA ARG A 101 -13.63 -3.06 -6.52
C ARG A 101 -13.42 -1.56 -6.32
N PHE A 102 -13.37 -0.78 -7.40
CA PHE A 102 -13.25 0.68 -7.33
C PHE A 102 -14.44 1.29 -6.58
N VAL A 103 -15.66 0.79 -6.83
CA VAL A 103 -16.87 1.23 -6.13
C VAL A 103 -16.83 0.84 -4.65
N LYS A 104 -16.53 -0.43 -4.33
CA LYS A 104 -16.46 -0.94 -2.94
C LYS A 104 -15.51 -0.11 -2.07
N TYR A 105 -14.36 0.28 -2.61
CA TYR A 105 -13.33 1.00 -1.86
C TYR A 105 -13.27 2.50 -2.16
N LYS A 106 -14.32 3.09 -2.76
CA LYS A 106 -14.31 4.50 -3.21
C LYS A 106 -13.87 5.49 -2.15
N SER A 107 -14.45 5.42 -0.95
CA SER A 107 -14.10 6.30 0.17
C SER A 107 -12.73 6.00 0.80
N LYS A 108 -12.14 4.84 0.49
CA LYS A 108 -10.89 4.34 1.09
C LYS A 108 -9.69 4.45 0.14
N LEU A 109 -9.88 4.66 -1.17
CA LEU A 109 -8.77 4.70 -2.14
C LEU A 109 -8.06 6.06 -2.21
N PHE A 110 -8.76 7.14 -1.89
CA PHE A 110 -8.26 8.51 -2.09
C PHE A 110 -8.35 9.37 -0.82
N LEU A 111 -8.47 8.75 0.35
CA LEU A 111 -8.55 9.45 1.63
C LEU A 111 -7.31 10.34 1.88
N PHE A 112 -6.14 9.94 1.35
CA PHE A 112 -4.91 10.73 1.41
C PHE A 112 -5.00 12.10 0.71
N LEU A 113 -5.99 12.34 -0.15
CA LEU A 113 -6.22 13.66 -0.72
C LEU A 113 -6.83 14.63 0.30
N GLU A 114 -7.46 14.11 1.35
CA GLU A 114 -8.27 14.87 2.31
C GLU A 114 -7.57 15.12 3.64
N LYS A 115 -6.42 14.47 3.85
CA LYS A 115 -5.68 14.44 5.11
C LYS A 115 -4.19 14.56 4.88
N ASP A 116 -3.55 15.39 5.70
CA ASP A 116 -2.10 15.56 5.65
C ASP A 116 -1.38 14.28 6.08
N ASN A 117 -0.25 14.00 5.45
CA ASN A 117 0.70 12.92 5.77
C ASN A 117 0.15 11.49 5.73
N VAL A 118 -1.07 11.27 5.21
CA VAL A 118 -1.58 9.92 4.95
C VAL A 118 -0.93 9.38 3.69
N SER A 119 -0.27 8.23 3.78
CA SER A 119 0.40 7.64 2.60
C SER A 119 -0.59 6.93 1.68
N TRP A 120 -0.47 7.17 0.37
CA TRP A 120 -1.19 6.44 -0.68
C TRP A 120 -0.61 5.04 -0.94
N ASN A 121 0.61 4.80 -0.50
CA ASN A 121 1.31 3.52 -0.57
C ASN A 121 1.57 2.98 0.85
N ASN A 122 1.45 1.67 1.03
CA ASN A 122 1.70 1.02 2.31
C ASN A 122 3.21 0.74 2.47
N ASN A 123 4.03 1.78 2.37
CA ASN A 123 5.47 1.67 2.58
C ASN A 123 5.80 1.09 3.97
N ASN A 124 4.99 1.35 5.00
CA ASN A 124 5.20 0.79 6.34
C ASN A 124 5.04 -0.74 6.41
N ALA A 125 4.05 -1.35 5.73
CA ALA A 125 3.91 -2.80 5.68
C ALA A 125 4.86 -3.47 4.66
N GLU A 126 5.15 -2.81 3.54
CA GLU A 126 6.11 -3.35 2.56
C GLU A 126 7.54 -3.37 3.10
N TYR A 127 7.98 -2.35 3.86
CA TYR A 127 9.31 -2.36 4.48
C TYR A 127 9.47 -3.42 5.57
N SER A 128 8.40 -3.72 6.32
CA SER A 128 8.40 -4.76 7.36
C SER A 128 8.29 -6.18 6.79
N ILE A 129 7.57 -6.38 5.68
CA ILE A 129 7.33 -7.71 5.10
C ILE A 129 8.34 -8.09 4.01
N LYS A 130 8.97 -7.14 3.30
CA LYS A 130 9.97 -7.45 2.25
C LYS A 130 11.18 -8.27 2.74
N PRO A 131 11.78 -7.99 3.92
CA PRO A 131 12.86 -8.82 4.46
C PRO A 131 12.37 -10.26 4.74
N PHE A 132 11.19 -10.39 5.34
CA PHE A 132 10.60 -11.67 5.72
C PHE A 132 10.19 -12.52 4.51
N ALA A 133 9.55 -11.92 3.50
CA ALA A 133 9.16 -12.61 2.27
C ALA A 133 10.38 -13.03 1.42
N LYS A 134 11.44 -12.22 1.40
CA LYS A 134 12.71 -12.54 0.72
C LYS A 134 13.50 -13.64 1.45
N TRP A 135 13.47 -13.63 2.78
CA TRP A 135 14.08 -14.67 3.63
C TRP A 135 13.32 -16.01 3.55
N ARG A 136 11.98 -15.99 3.60
CA ARG A 136 11.12 -17.18 3.50
C ARG A 136 11.30 -17.94 2.18
N LYS A 137 11.55 -17.22 1.08
CA LYS A 137 11.89 -17.83 -0.22
C LYS A 137 13.27 -18.49 -0.25
N LYS A 138 14.20 -18.11 0.64
CA LYS A 138 15.57 -18.65 0.72
C LYS A 138 15.73 -19.80 1.73
N VAL A 139 14.90 -19.87 2.78
CA VAL A 139 15.11 -20.74 3.96
C VAL A 139 14.08 -21.88 4.07
N SER A 140 13.33 -22.16 3.00
CA SER A 140 12.20 -23.11 2.99
C SER A 140 12.48 -24.54 3.52
N LYS A 141 13.75 -24.93 3.69
CA LYS A 141 14.16 -26.25 4.21
C LYS A 141 14.45 -26.32 5.73
N SER A 142 14.39 -25.22 6.50
CA SER A 142 14.84 -25.18 7.91
C SER A 142 13.83 -24.52 8.88
N LEU A 143 12.54 -24.70 8.65
CA LEU A 143 11.47 -24.01 9.39
C LEU A 143 11.03 -24.80 10.64
N THR A 144 11.67 -24.56 11.79
CA THR A 144 11.12 -24.94 13.11
C THR A 144 10.43 -23.73 13.75
N LYS A 145 9.40 -23.97 14.57
CA LYS A 145 8.61 -22.91 15.26
C LYS A 145 9.51 -21.97 16.06
N GLN A 146 10.47 -22.52 16.80
CA GLN A 146 11.45 -21.77 17.60
C GLN A 146 12.32 -20.84 16.74
N ASN A 147 12.77 -21.29 15.57
CA ASN A 147 13.60 -20.48 14.67
C ASN A 147 12.82 -19.32 14.03
N ILE A 148 11.52 -19.50 13.81
CA ILE A 148 10.64 -18.44 13.31
C ILE A 148 10.43 -17.38 14.39
N GLU A 149 10.13 -17.80 15.62
CA GLU A 149 9.91 -16.88 16.76
C GLU A 149 11.17 -16.06 17.06
N ASN A 150 12.35 -16.70 17.14
CA ASN A 150 13.62 -16.00 17.35
C ASN A 150 13.94 -15.01 16.21
N HIS A 151 13.61 -15.36 14.96
CA HIS A 151 13.83 -14.48 13.81
C HIS A 151 12.86 -13.28 13.79
N LEU A 152 11.61 -13.47 14.21
CA LEU A 152 10.62 -12.40 14.33
C LEU A 152 11.02 -11.39 15.42
N ILE A 153 11.59 -11.86 16.53
CA ILE A 153 12.15 -11.00 17.58
C ILE A 153 13.29 -10.15 17.03
N LEU A 154 14.26 -10.76 16.33
CA LEU A 154 15.38 -10.03 15.72
C LEU A 154 14.93 -9.02 14.65
N LEU A 155 13.90 -9.35 13.85
CA LEU A 155 13.32 -8.43 12.88
C LEU A 155 12.62 -7.24 13.55
N SER A 156 11.91 -7.47 14.64
CA SER A 156 11.27 -6.43 15.45
C SER A 156 12.31 -5.45 16.03
N ILE A 157 13.41 -5.98 16.57
CA ILE A 157 14.54 -5.19 17.11
C ILE A 157 15.21 -4.38 16.00
N LEU A 158 15.54 -5.01 14.86
CA LEU A 158 16.13 -4.35 13.69
C LEU A 158 15.27 -3.20 13.19
N GLN A 159 13.96 -3.41 13.12
CA GLN A 159 13.02 -2.41 12.67
C GLN A 159 12.92 -1.24 13.64
N THR A 160 12.93 -1.53 14.94
CA THR A 160 12.92 -0.50 16.00
C THR A 160 14.21 0.32 15.98
N CYS A 161 15.38 -0.31 15.81
CA CYS A 161 16.65 0.40 15.64
C CYS A 161 16.62 1.35 14.43
N LYS A 162 16.09 0.90 13.29
CA LYS A 162 15.96 1.74 12.09
C LYS A 162 15.06 2.96 12.30
N TYR A 163 13.95 2.80 13.04
CA TYR A 163 13.05 3.92 13.33
C TYR A 163 13.69 4.96 14.25
N GLN A 164 14.60 4.55 15.13
CA GLN A 164 15.29 5.43 16.07
C GLN A 164 16.66 5.93 15.57
N GLY A 165 17.07 5.55 14.35
CA GLY A 165 18.37 5.92 13.79
C GLY A 165 19.56 5.18 14.40
N ILE A 166 19.33 4.10 15.14
CA ILE A 166 20.34 3.29 15.83
C ILE A 166 20.93 2.25 14.87
N ILE A 167 22.26 2.10 14.89
CA ILE A 167 22.96 1.07 14.10
C ILE A 167 22.74 -0.30 14.77
N PHE A 168 21.86 -1.12 14.18
CA PHE A 168 21.44 -2.42 14.73
C PHE A 168 22.61 -3.35 15.13
N PHE A 169 23.71 -3.35 14.39
CA PHE A 169 24.87 -4.19 14.71
C PHE A 169 25.56 -3.73 16.00
N GLU A 170 25.65 -2.43 16.23
CA GLU A 170 26.22 -1.87 17.46
C GLU A 170 25.28 -2.10 18.66
N PHE A 171 23.97 -2.05 18.44
CA PHE A 171 22.98 -2.44 19.46
C PHE A 171 23.15 -3.91 19.87
N LEU A 172 23.22 -4.83 18.91
CA LEU A 172 23.44 -6.26 19.22
C LEU A 172 24.76 -6.52 19.97
N LYS A 173 25.81 -5.74 19.68
CA LYS A 173 27.13 -5.90 20.29
C LYS A 173 27.18 -5.37 21.74
N SER A 174 26.32 -4.43 22.10
CA SER A 174 26.29 -3.85 23.45
C SER A 174 25.77 -4.79 24.54
N GLY A 175 24.99 -5.81 24.16
CA GLY A 175 24.34 -6.69 25.12
C GLY A 175 23.14 -6.07 25.85
N GLU A 176 22.75 -4.84 25.50
CA GLU A 176 21.59 -4.16 26.07
C GLU A 176 20.28 -4.90 25.76
N MET A 177 19.43 -5.07 26.77
CA MET A 177 18.15 -5.76 26.62
C MET A 177 17.00 -4.84 26.16
N SER A 178 17.27 -3.54 26.05
CA SER A 178 16.29 -2.51 25.73
C SER A 178 16.93 -1.43 24.86
N ILE A 179 16.22 -1.04 23.80
CA ILE A 179 16.67 0.01 22.87
C ILE A 179 16.58 1.40 23.53
N PHE A 180 15.76 1.56 24.58
CA PHE A 180 15.61 2.83 25.31
C PHE A 180 16.75 3.12 26.28
N ASP A 181 17.52 2.11 26.63
CA ASP A 181 18.69 2.23 27.52
C ASP A 181 20.00 2.39 26.72
N TYR A 182 19.91 2.33 25.38
CA TYR A 182 21.01 2.48 24.44
C TYR A 182 21.24 3.98 24.12
N GLN A 183 22.21 4.61 24.79
CA GLN A 183 22.69 5.98 24.52
C GLN A 183 23.99 6.00 23.71
#